data_AF-A0A562SJW0-F1
#
_entry.id   AF-A0A562SJW0-F1
#
_cell.length_a   1.000
_cell.length_b   1.000
_cell.length_c   1.000
_cell.angle_alpha   90.00
_cell.angle_beta   90.00
_cell.angle_gamma   90.00
#
_symmetry.space_group_name_H-M   'P 1'
#
loop_
_entity.id
_entity.type
_entity.pdbx_description
1 polymer ?
#
loop_
_entity_poly.entity_id
_entity_poly.type
_entity_poly.pdbx_seq_one_letter_code
_entity_poly.pdbx_strand_id
1 'polypeptide(L)'
;MLWRLFARRMNDAGALFNGHYMDVKVFYVTRFDRMPCVSFIGELDVTKAFAYVNEQYRSEIVNVYQHSYFDHTEQKMFFNNTVFVLTDNRMIELAGNYVQVLHTDRQYNWANGLLEALKVFRAEPEPVVAEQTRTVIGFARQETLN
;
A
#
# COMPACT_ATOMS: atom_id res chain seq x y z
N MET A 1 -15.52 -15.13 -28.51
CA MET A 1 -16.72 -14.90 -27.68
C MET A 1 -16.83 -15.80 -26.44
N LEU A 2 -16.19 -16.98 -26.40
CA LEU A 2 -16.22 -17.88 -25.23
C LEU A 2 -15.59 -17.33 -23.93
N TRP A 3 -14.68 -16.36 -23.99
CA TRP A 3 -14.00 -15.83 -22.80
C TRP A 3 -14.97 -15.16 -21.80
N ARG A 4 -16.11 -14.61 -22.26
CA ARG A 4 -17.11 -14.03 -21.36
C ARG A 4 -17.82 -15.06 -20.47
N LEU A 5 -17.81 -16.34 -20.84
CA LEU A 5 -18.40 -17.43 -20.05
C LEU A 5 -17.46 -17.92 -18.93
N PHE A 6 -16.16 -17.68 -19.07
CA PHE A 6 -15.13 -18.00 -18.07
C PHE A 6 -14.63 -16.76 -17.31
N ALA A 7 -15.19 -15.58 -17.61
CA ALA A 7 -14.86 -14.36 -16.90
C ALA A 7 -15.39 -14.46 -15.47
N ARG A 8 -14.47 -14.43 -14.49
CA ARG A 8 -14.79 -14.46 -13.08
C ARG A 8 -15.66 -13.25 -12.75
N ARG A 9 -16.94 -13.49 -12.42
CA ARG A 9 -17.87 -12.46 -11.97
C ARG A 9 -17.59 -12.24 -10.48
N MET A 10 -17.24 -11.03 -10.08
CA MET A 10 -17.27 -10.66 -8.67
C MET A 10 -18.73 -10.68 -8.20
N ASN A 11 -19.05 -11.60 -7.30
CA ASN A 11 -20.40 -11.70 -6.75
C ASN A 11 -20.65 -10.67 -5.63
N ASP A 12 -19.58 -10.15 -5.02
CA ASP A 12 -19.64 -9.10 -4.01
C ASP A 12 -18.50 -8.10 -4.25
N ALA A 13 -18.85 -6.92 -4.78
CA ALA A 13 -17.91 -5.82 -4.94
C ALA A 13 -17.66 -5.06 -3.64
N GLY A 14 -18.58 -5.14 -2.67
CA GLY A 14 -18.42 -4.50 -1.37
C GLY A 14 -17.23 -5.07 -0.61
N ALA A 15 -16.96 -6.37 -0.76
CA ALA A 15 -15.78 -7.03 -0.19
C ALA A 15 -14.43 -6.46 -0.66
N LEU A 16 -14.37 -5.72 -1.78
CA LEU A 16 -13.15 -5.04 -2.21
C LEU A 16 -12.84 -3.79 -1.40
N PHE A 17 -13.84 -3.18 -0.77
CA PHE A 17 -13.70 -1.89 -0.10
C PHE A 17 -13.57 -2.09 1.40
N ASN A 18 -12.53 -1.51 1.98
CA ASN A 18 -12.31 -1.47 3.42
C ASN A 18 -12.22 0.00 3.84
N GLY A 19 -13.27 0.49 4.50
CA GLY A 19 -13.44 1.91 4.80
C GLY A 19 -13.70 2.74 3.54
N HIS A 20 -12.89 3.76 3.30
CA HIS A 20 -13.07 4.70 2.19
C HIS A 20 -12.36 4.29 0.89
N TYR A 21 -11.61 3.20 0.90
CA TYR A 21 -10.86 2.77 -0.27
C TYR A 21 -10.79 1.24 -0.42
N MET A 22 -10.09 0.75 -1.44
CA MET A 22 -9.96 -0.68 -1.69
C MET A 22 -8.96 -1.34 -0.75
N ASP A 23 -9.25 -2.56 -0.29
CA ASP A 23 -8.26 -3.42 0.36
C ASP A 23 -7.33 -4.00 -0.72
N VAL A 24 -6.05 -3.61 -0.69
CA VAL A 24 -5.08 -4.03 -1.72
C VAL A 24 -4.85 -5.54 -1.77
N LYS A 25 -5.06 -6.27 -0.66
CA LYS A 25 -4.87 -7.74 -0.64
C LYS A 25 -6.04 -8.42 -1.33
N VAL A 26 -7.27 -7.98 -1.06
CA VAL A 26 -8.46 -8.47 -1.79
C VAL A 26 -8.36 -8.11 -3.26
N PHE A 27 -7.88 -6.90 -3.57
CA PHE A 27 -7.65 -6.47 -4.94
C PHE A 27 -6.62 -7.35 -5.66
N TYR A 28 -5.49 -7.66 -5.02
CA TYR A 28 -4.47 -8.56 -5.56
C TYR A 28 -5.04 -9.95 -5.90
N VAL A 29 -5.74 -10.57 -4.94
CA VAL A 29 -6.36 -11.90 -5.11
C VAL A 29 -7.37 -11.89 -6.25
N THR A 30 -8.15 -10.82 -6.37
CA THR A 30 -9.16 -10.68 -7.42
C THR A 30 -8.51 -10.44 -8.80
N ARG A 31 -7.41 -9.69 -8.85
CA ARG A 31 -6.71 -9.31 -10.08
C ARG A 31 -5.87 -10.45 -10.67
N PHE A 32 -5.21 -11.22 -9.81
CA PHE A 32 -4.21 -12.23 -10.21
C PHE A 32 -4.60 -13.67 -9.89
N ASP A 33 -5.76 -13.89 -9.27
CA ASP A 33 -6.25 -15.22 -8.86
C ASP A 33 -5.21 -15.99 -8.01
N ARG A 34 -4.54 -15.26 -7.11
CA ARG A 34 -3.43 -15.79 -6.31
C ARG A 34 -3.29 -15.05 -4.98
N MET A 35 -2.86 -15.76 -3.94
CA MET A 35 -2.50 -15.14 -2.66
C MET A 35 -1.14 -14.43 -2.75
N PRO A 36 -1.04 -13.17 -2.29
CA PRO A 36 0.21 -12.44 -2.23
C PRO A 36 1.04 -12.83 -1.01
N CYS A 37 2.36 -12.86 -1.17
CA CYS A 37 3.30 -12.51 -0.11
C CYS A 37 3.26 -11.00 0.11
N VAL A 38 3.38 -10.56 1.37
CA VAL A 38 3.29 -9.15 1.74
C VAL A 38 4.56 -8.72 2.47
N SER A 39 5.25 -7.75 1.91
CA SER A 39 6.39 -7.06 2.53
C SER A 39 5.97 -5.64 2.90
N PHE A 40 6.51 -5.11 3.99
CA PHE A 40 6.07 -3.84 4.57
C PHE A 40 7.25 -3.00 5.03
N ILE A 41 7.16 -1.68 4.82
CA ILE A 41 8.07 -0.69 5.39
C ILE A 41 7.25 0.56 5.79
N GLY A 42 7.38 0.98 7.04
CA GLY A 42 6.70 2.15 7.59
C GLY A 42 7.66 3.32 7.81
N GLU A 43 7.13 4.40 8.39
CA GLU A 43 7.89 5.63 8.72
C GLU A 43 8.58 6.25 7.49
N LEU A 44 7.90 6.30 6.35
CA LEU A 44 8.41 6.85 5.10
C LEU A 44 7.80 8.20 4.77
N ASP A 45 8.61 9.06 4.16
CA ASP A 45 8.14 10.17 3.34
C ASP A 45 7.50 9.59 2.07
N VAL A 46 6.17 9.43 2.12
CA VAL A 46 5.40 8.80 1.05
C VAL A 46 5.43 9.62 -0.25
N THR A 47 5.67 10.93 -0.18
CA THR A 47 5.82 11.76 -1.38
C THR A 47 7.10 11.38 -2.14
N LYS A 48 8.22 11.22 -1.43
CA LYS A 48 9.47 10.74 -2.03
C LYS A 48 9.37 9.29 -2.51
N ALA A 49 8.73 8.42 -1.71
CA ALA A 49 8.49 7.04 -2.10
C ALA A 49 7.63 6.92 -3.37
N PHE A 50 6.57 7.73 -3.49
CA PHE A 50 5.74 7.82 -4.68
C PHE A 50 6.56 8.22 -5.90
N ALA A 51 7.33 9.31 -5.79
CA ALA A 51 8.17 9.80 -6.89
C ALA A 51 9.18 8.73 -7.35
N TYR A 52 9.83 8.06 -6.39
CA TYR A 52 10.76 6.96 -6.67
C TYR A 52 10.08 5.80 -7.40
N VAL A 53 8.95 5.30 -6.89
CA VAL A 53 8.23 4.17 -7.51
C VAL A 53 7.74 4.52 -8.91
N ASN A 54 7.16 5.72 -9.06
CA ASN A 54 6.61 6.17 -10.35
C ASN A 54 7.68 6.31 -11.43
N GLU A 55 8.89 6.75 -11.07
CA GLU A 55 10.00 6.86 -12.02
C GLU A 55 10.69 5.51 -12.26
N GLN A 56 11.11 4.83 -11.18
CA GLN A 56 11.89 3.59 -11.27
C GLN A 56 11.13 2.46 -11.97
N TYR A 57 9.82 2.37 -11.76
CA TYR A 57 8.98 1.30 -12.30
C TYR A 57 8.07 1.77 -13.43
N ARG A 58 8.31 2.96 -14.01
CA ARG A 58 7.46 3.56 -15.05
C ARG A 58 7.09 2.60 -16.19
N SER A 59 8.04 1.77 -16.61
CA SER A 59 7.83 0.80 -17.70
C SER A 59 7.08 -0.47 -17.29
N GLU A 60 7.03 -0.78 -16.00
CA GLU A 60 6.32 -1.93 -15.43
C GLU A 60 4.92 -1.57 -14.93
N ILE A 61 4.63 -0.29 -14.70
CA ILE A 61 3.31 0.18 -14.22
C ILE A 61 2.25 -0.03 -15.31
N VAL A 62 1.28 -0.88 -14.99
CA VAL A 62 0.12 -1.19 -15.84
C VAL A 62 -1.06 -0.28 -15.49
N ASN A 63 -1.32 -0.07 -14.20
CA ASN A 63 -2.40 0.79 -13.72
C ASN A 63 -1.97 1.50 -12.42
N VAL A 64 -2.54 2.69 -12.21
CA VAL A 64 -2.43 3.43 -10.95
C VAL A 64 -3.84 3.76 -10.48
N TYR A 65 -4.14 3.41 -9.24
CA TYR A 65 -5.40 3.75 -8.58
C TYR A 65 -5.10 4.66 -7.40
N GLN A 66 -5.83 5.76 -7.26
CA GLN A 66 -5.62 6.69 -6.16
C GLN A 66 -6.93 6.97 -5.42
N HIS A 67 -6.81 7.15 -4.12
CA HIS A 67 -7.83 7.82 -3.32
C HIS A 67 -7.36 9.25 -3.09
N SER A 68 -8.14 10.19 -3.62
CA SER A 68 -7.77 11.60 -3.65
C SER A 68 -8.82 12.45 -2.96
N TYR A 69 -8.39 13.53 -2.33
CA TYR A 69 -9.25 14.52 -1.70
C TYR A 69 -8.85 15.92 -2.16
N PHE A 70 -9.80 16.84 -2.15
CA PHE A 70 -9.54 18.24 -2.47
C PHE A 70 -9.32 19.02 -1.16
N ASP A 71 -8.19 19.71 -1.05
CA ASP A 71 -7.92 20.61 0.05
C ASP A 71 -8.43 22.01 -0.30
N HIS A 72 -9.38 22.52 0.49
CA HIS A 72 -9.98 23.84 0.27
C HIS A 72 -9.06 25.00 0.66
N THR A 73 -8.08 24.79 1.54
CA THR A 73 -7.13 25.83 1.95
C THR A 73 -6.10 26.04 0.83
N GLU A 74 -5.56 24.96 0.30
CA GLU A 74 -4.55 24.98 -0.75
C GLU A 74 -5.13 25.05 -2.18
N GLN A 75 -6.44 24.80 -2.32
CA GLN A 75 -7.13 24.70 -3.62
C GLN A 75 -6.48 23.68 -4.55
N LYS A 76 -6.09 22.51 -4.01
CA LYS A 76 -5.36 21.46 -4.72
C LYS A 76 -5.92 20.08 -4.41
N MET A 77 -5.73 19.15 -5.36
CA MET A 77 -5.97 17.73 -5.15
C MET A 77 -4.76 17.09 -4.47
N PHE A 78 -5.00 16.37 -3.38
CA PHE A 78 -4.05 15.51 -2.70
C PHE A 78 -4.49 14.06 -2.83
N PHE A 79 -3.58 13.13 -2.55
CA PHE A 79 -3.90 11.71 -2.43
C PHE A 79 -3.42 11.19 -1.09
N ASN A 80 -4.21 10.33 -0.46
CA ASN A 80 -3.83 9.66 0.79
C ASN A 80 -3.40 8.20 0.57
N ASN A 81 -3.93 7.55 -0.47
CA ASN A 81 -3.59 6.19 -0.85
C ASN A 81 -3.32 6.13 -2.36
N THR A 82 -2.26 5.44 -2.75
CA THR A 82 -1.97 5.09 -4.15
C THR A 82 -1.66 3.60 -4.23
N VAL A 83 -2.30 2.91 -5.17
CA VAL A 83 -2.00 1.52 -5.52
C VAL A 83 -1.45 1.47 -6.95
N PHE A 84 -0.20 1.06 -7.07
CA PHE A 84 0.43 0.71 -8.33
C PHE A 84 0.18 -0.77 -8.63
N VAL A 85 -0.33 -1.06 -9.82
CA VAL A 85 -0.36 -2.40 -10.39
C VAL A 85 0.74 -2.50 -11.42
N LEU A 86 1.67 -3.43 -11.22
CA LEU A 86 2.82 -3.64 -12.09
C LEU A 86 2.65 -4.95 -12.87
N THR A 87 3.53 -5.16 -13.85
CA THR A 87 3.70 -6.46 -14.52
C THR A 87 4.11 -7.56 -13.54
N ASP A 88 4.03 -8.81 -13.97
CA ASP A 88 4.47 -9.99 -13.22
C ASP A 88 3.78 -10.20 -11.85
N ASN A 89 2.49 -9.86 -11.73
CA ASN A 89 1.69 -10.05 -10.52
C ASN A 89 2.29 -9.33 -9.30
N ARG A 90 2.67 -8.07 -9.49
CA ARG A 90 3.20 -7.21 -8.43
C ARG A 90 2.25 -6.04 -8.19
N MET A 91 2.07 -5.68 -6.93
CA MET A 91 1.37 -4.46 -6.54
C MET A 91 2.14 -3.74 -5.43
N ILE A 92 2.04 -2.41 -5.43
CA ILE A 92 2.62 -1.56 -4.38
C ILE A 92 1.50 -0.64 -3.90
N GLU A 93 1.19 -0.68 -2.62
CA GLU A 93 0.34 0.32 -1.96
C GLU A 93 1.22 1.30 -1.20
N LEU A 94 0.93 2.58 -1.36
CA LEU A 94 1.48 3.66 -0.57
C LEU A 94 0.32 4.35 0.12
N ALA A 95 0.33 4.40 1.45
CA ALA A 95 -0.71 5.04 2.22
C ALA A 95 -0.18 5.55 3.56
N GLY A 96 -0.68 6.70 4.01
CA GLY A 96 -0.20 7.35 5.24
C GLY A 96 1.31 7.58 5.20
N ASN A 97 2.07 6.84 6.00
CA ASN A 97 3.54 6.87 6.06
C ASN A 97 4.18 5.50 5.77
N TYR A 98 3.50 4.62 5.04
CA TYR A 98 4.01 3.27 4.77
C TYR A 98 3.90 2.88 3.29
N VAL A 99 4.66 1.85 2.96
CA VAL A 99 4.57 1.13 1.70
C VAL A 99 4.35 -0.35 1.98
N GLN A 100 3.34 -0.93 1.33
CA GLN A 100 3.07 -2.36 1.31
C GLN A 100 3.35 -2.91 -0.09
N VAL A 101 4.18 -3.94 -0.17
CA VAL A 101 4.59 -4.57 -1.43
C VAL A 101 3.99 -5.96 -1.49
N LEU A 102 3.14 -6.21 -2.49
CA LEU A 102 2.47 -7.48 -2.71
C LEU A 102 3.08 -8.18 -3.91
N HIS A 103 3.52 -9.42 -3.70
CA HIS A 103 4.28 -10.17 -4.69
C HIS A 103 4.06 -11.68 -4.56
N THR A 104 4.59 -12.43 -5.51
CA THR A 104 4.59 -13.90 -5.42
C THR A 104 5.77 -14.41 -4.60
N ASP A 105 5.70 -15.68 -4.19
CA ASP A 105 6.75 -16.42 -3.49
C ASP A 105 8.11 -16.47 -4.22
N ARG A 106 8.13 -16.18 -5.52
CA ARG A 106 9.35 -16.15 -6.36
C ARG A 106 10.03 -14.79 -6.44
N GLN A 107 9.46 -13.76 -5.81
CA GLN A 107 9.83 -12.36 -6.04
C GLN A 107 10.39 -11.66 -4.80
N TYR A 108 10.82 -12.42 -3.78
CA TYR A 108 11.42 -11.84 -2.56
C TYR A 108 12.63 -10.96 -2.85
N ASN A 109 13.50 -11.32 -3.79
CA ASN A 109 14.66 -10.49 -4.13
C ASN A 109 14.25 -9.12 -4.69
N TRP A 110 13.19 -9.07 -5.50
CA TRP A 110 12.63 -7.83 -6.01
C TRP A 110 12.00 -7.00 -4.89
N ALA A 111 11.16 -7.62 -4.05
CA ALA A 111 10.51 -6.94 -2.94
C ALA A 111 11.53 -6.37 -1.94
N ASN A 112 12.55 -7.17 -1.58
CA ASN A 112 13.64 -6.74 -0.71
C ASN A 112 14.43 -5.60 -1.33
N GLY A 113 14.77 -5.68 -2.63
CA GLY A 113 15.46 -4.60 -3.33
C GLY A 113 14.68 -3.28 -3.31
N LEU A 114 13.36 -3.33 -3.48
CA LEU A 114 12.50 -2.17 -3.32
C LEU A 114 12.53 -1.64 -1.88
N LEU A 115 12.34 -2.50 -0.89
CA LEU A 115 12.37 -2.10 0.53
C LEU A 115 13.70 -1.46 0.92
N GLU A 116 14.84 -2.02 0.49
CA GLU A 116 16.17 -1.45 0.70
C GLU A 116 16.30 -0.06 0.07
N ALA A 117 15.81 0.11 -1.16
CA ALA A 117 15.85 1.42 -1.82
C ALA A 117 14.96 2.45 -1.10
N LEU A 118 13.82 2.04 -0.54
CA LEU A 118 12.91 2.94 0.17
C LEU A 118 13.44 3.39 1.54
N LYS A 119 14.39 2.68 2.15
CA LYS A 119 14.96 3.05 3.48
C LYS A 119 15.52 4.47 3.51
N VAL A 120 16.03 4.97 2.39
CA VAL A 120 16.60 6.32 2.30
C VAL A 120 15.53 7.42 2.42
N PHE A 121 14.25 7.07 2.29
CA PHE A 121 13.12 7.99 2.40
C PHE A 121 12.45 7.93 3.77
N ARG A 122 13.15 7.45 4.82
CA ARG A 122 12.60 7.48 6.17
C ARG A 122 12.19 8.91 6.53
N ALA A 123 10.94 9.08 6.97
CA ALA A 123 10.43 10.35 7.46
C ALA A 123 11.28 10.77 8.67
N GLU A 124 11.60 12.06 8.73
CA GLU A 124 12.16 12.61 9.95
C GLU A 124 11.12 12.47 11.07
N PRO A 125 11.52 12.07 12.29
CA PRO A 125 10.59 12.05 13.40
C PRO A 125 10.03 13.46 13.56
N GLU A 126 8.70 13.60 13.55
CA GLU A 126 8.09 14.88 13.89
C GLU A 126 8.63 15.33 15.26
N PRO A 127 8.94 16.62 15.44
CA PRO A 127 9.39 17.11 16.73
C PRO A 127 8.34 16.74 17.75
N VAL A 128 8.72 15.85 18.66
CA VAL A 128 7.85 15.34 19.71
C VAL A 128 7.43 16.55 20.54
N VAL A 129 6.20 17.05 20.33
CA VAL A 129 5.56 17.91 21.33
C VAL A 129 5.47 17.01 22.56
N ALA A 130 6.22 17.35 23.60
CA ALA A 130 6.50 16.48 24.73
C ALA A 130 5.23 16.17 25.53
N GLU A 131 4.38 15.28 25.04
CA GLU A 131 3.36 14.62 25.83
C GLU A 131 3.97 13.34 26.42
N GLN A 132 4.14 13.39 27.73
CA GLN A 132 4.71 12.35 28.57
C GLN A 132 3.91 11.05 28.46
N THR A 133 4.23 10.19 27.50
CA THR A 133 3.72 8.82 27.46
C THR A 133 4.84 7.83 27.70
N ARG A 134 4.76 7.16 28.86
CA ARG A 134 5.66 6.09 29.28
C ARG A 134 5.62 4.97 28.24
N THR A 135 6.75 4.73 27.57
CA THR A 135 6.90 3.60 26.66
C THR A 135 7.06 2.32 27.48
N VAL A 136 6.00 1.50 27.51
CA VAL A 136 6.11 0.09 27.89
C VAL A 136 6.44 -0.68 26.61
N ILE A 137 7.67 -1.17 26.52
CA ILE A 137 8.15 -2.06 25.47
C ILE A 137 7.71 -3.49 25.83
N GLY A 138 6.89 -4.14 25.00
CA GLY A 138 6.68 -5.58 25.09
C GLY A 138 5.28 -6.06 24.71
N PHE A 139 5.26 -7.05 23.82
CA PHE A 139 4.09 -7.78 23.30
C PHE A 139 3.29 -8.53 24.38
N ALA A 140 2.57 -7.81 25.24
CA ALA A 140 1.55 -8.39 26.09
C ALA A 140 0.24 -7.61 25.93
N ARG A 141 -0.71 -8.22 25.22
CA ARG A 141 -2.11 -7.81 25.26
C ARG A 141 -2.58 -7.87 26.71
N GLN A 142 -3.22 -6.82 27.21
CA GLN A 142 -4.27 -7.02 28.20
C GLN A 142 -5.58 -6.53 27.59
N GLU A 143 -6.48 -7.49 27.49
CA GLU A 143 -7.89 -7.32 27.22
C GLU A 143 -8.49 -6.43 28.31
N THR A 144 -9.21 -5.39 27.92
CA THR A 144 -10.07 -4.63 28.82
C THR A 144 -11.19 -5.54 29.30
N LEU A 145 -11.15 -5.94 30.57
CA LEU A 145 -12.33 -6.36 31.31
C LEU A 145 -12.98 -5.09 31.88
N ASN A 146 -14.28 -4.93 31.62
CA ASN A 146 -15.14 -3.90 32.22
C ASN A 146 -15.15 -3.97 33.75
#